data_AF-A0A3D4QQ08-F1
#
_entry.id   AF-A0A3D4QQ08-F1
#
_cell.length_a   1.000
_cell.length_b   1.000
_cell.length_c   1.000
_cell.angle_alpha   90.00
_cell.angle_beta   90.00
_cell.angle_gamma   90.00
#
_symmetry.space_group_name_H-M   'P 1'
#
loop_
_entity.id
_entity.type
_entity.pdbx_description
1 polymer ?
#
loop_
_entity_poly.entity_id
_entity_poly.type
_entity_poly.pdbx_seq_one_letter_code
_entity_poly.pdbx_strand_id
1 'polypeptide(L)'
;MMIASRWIEQGYNAGLVLHSVGLASSTYYSHKARQSKKTLLEFDDKSEPLKSRAGRRILGYSYTYTGRKISDEQIKEFIMEEISGDGYPYGYKKLTASMQEDYGLNINHKKVYRLCKELDVLLPQRKVNPKHPRKLAKRIEVTGS
;
A
#
# COMPACT_ATOMS: atom_id res chain seq x y z
N MET A 1 -0.09 -16.47 28.67
CA MET A 1 0.70 -15.71 27.67
C MET A 1 2.16 -16.14 27.61
N MET A 2 2.89 -16.18 28.73
CA MET A 2 4.35 -16.48 28.74
C MET A 2 4.73 -17.78 28.03
N ILE A 3 3.99 -18.88 28.25
CA ILE A 3 4.26 -20.17 27.59
C ILE A 3 4.15 -20.03 26.07
N ALA A 4 3.07 -19.43 25.56
CA ALA A 4 2.89 -19.20 24.13
C ALA A 4 3.97 -18.27 23.55
N SER A 5 4.31 -17.19 24.26
CA SER A 5 5.39 -16.26 23.84
C SER A 5 6.73 -16.97 23.71
N ARG A 6 7.10 -17.82 24.68
CA ARG A 6 8.37 -18.55 24.68
C ARG A 6 8.56 -19.39 23.42
N TRP A 7 7.53 -20.14 23.02
CA TRP A 7 7.60 -20.97 21.82
C TRP A 7 7.53 -20.14 20.53
N ILE A 8 6.74 -19.06 20.50
CA ILE A 8 6.69 -18.18 19.33
C ILE A 8 8.05 -17.48 19.11
N GLU A 9 8.72 -17.07 20.17
CA GLU A 9 10.05 -16.45 20.12
C GLU A 9 11.15 -17.42 19.69
N GLN A 10 10.98 -18.72 19.96
CA GLN A 10 11.84 -19.79 19.43
C GLN A 10 11.59 -20.07 17.93
N GLY A 11 10.63 -19.39 17.29
CA GLY A 11 10.37 -19.49 15.85
C GLY A 11 9.24 -20.45 15.47
N TYR A 12 8.53 -21.03 16.43
CA TYR A 12 7.40 -21.91 16.14
C TYR A 12 6.19 -21.13 15.59
N ASN A 13 5.38 -21.79 14.77
CA ASN A 13 4.18 -21.18 14.19
C ASN A 13 3.19 -20.76 15.29
N ALA A 14 2.92 -19.45 15.37
CA ALA A 14 2.05 -18.87 16.38
C ALA A 14 0.63 -19.45 16.37
N GLY A 15 0.08 -19.78 15.20
CA GLY A 15 -1.27 -20.35 15.11
C GLY A 15 -1.38 -21.71 15.80
N LEU A 16 -0.39 -22.58 15.59
CA LEU A 16 -0.33 -23.90 16.22
C LEU A 16 -0.16 -23.79 17.73
N VAL A 17 0.79 -22.96 18.18
CA VAL A 17 1.06 -22.76 19.61
C VAL A 17 -0.17 -22.22 20.34
N LEU A 18 -0.85 -21.22 19.76
CA LEU A 18 -2.03 -20.61 20.36
C LEU A 18 -3.21 -21.59 20.42
N HIS A 19 -3.40 -22.40 19.37
CA HIS A 19 -4.41 -23.45 19.35
C HIS A 19 -4.16 -24.49 20.45
N SER A 20 -2.93 -25.01 20.57
CA SER A 20 -2.57 -25.99 21.60
C SER A 20 -2.73 -25.46 23.03
N VAL A 21 -2.51 -24.16 23.25
CA VAL A 21 -2.68 -23.51 24.56
C VAL A 21 -4.15 -23.13 24.82
N GLY A 22 -5.04 -23.28 23.83
CA GLY A 22 -6.47 -22.90 23.94
C GLY A 22 -6.70 -21.39 24.00
N LEU A 23 -5.79 -20.59 23.44
CA LEU A 23 -5.85 -19.13 23.52
C LEU A 23 -6.22 -18.52 22.17
N ALA A 24 -7.22 -17.63 22.15
CA ALA A 24 -7.62 -16.92 20.93
C ALA A 24 -6.52 -15.96 20.44
N SER A 25 -6.26 -15.95 19.13
CA SER A 25 -5.23 -15.09 18.51
C SER A 25 -5.46 -13.60 18.76
N SER A 26 -6.71 -13.15 18.76
CA SER A 26 -7.07 -11.76 19.06
C SER A 26 -6.65 -11.35 20.48
N THR A 27 -6.88 -12.22 21.47
CA THR A 27 -6.47 -12.01 22.86
C THR A 27 -4.95 -11.96 22.97
N TYR A 28 -4.24 -12.86 22.29
CA TYR A 28 -2.77 -12.87 22.25
C TYR A 28 -2.20 -11.55 21.73
N TYR A 29 -2.58 -11.15 20.51
CA TYR A 29 -2.01 -9.98 19.85
C TYR A 29 -2.45 -8.66 20.52
N SER A 30 -3.67 -8.58 21.06
CA SER A 30 -4.13 -7.39 21.80
C SER A 30 -3.36 -7.16 23.11
N HIS A 31 -3.00 -8.23 23.82
CA HIS A 31 -2.13 -8.13 25.01
C HIS A 31 -0.70 -7.77 24.62
N LYS A 32 -0.15 -8.40 23.58
CA LYS A 32 1.20 -8.08 23.07
C LYS A 32 1.33 -6.62 22.64
N ALA A 33 0.32 -6.09 21.93
CA ALA A 33 0.27 -4.68 21.53
C ALA A 33 0.18 -3.72 22.72
N ARG A 34 -0.55 -4.09 23.78
CA ARG A 34 -0.61 -3.30 25.02
C ARG A 34 0.73 -3.27 25.75
N GLN A 35 1.42 -4.41 25.83
CA GLN A 35 2.75 -4.48 26.44
C GLN A 35 3.78 -3.66 25.66
N SER A 36 3.83 -3.77 24.33
CA SER A 36 4.75 -2.97 23.51
C SER A 36 4.51 -1.48 23.63
N LYS A 37 3.24 -1.05 23.76
CA LYS A 37 2.89 0.35 23.99
C LYS A 37 3.36 0.83 25.37
N LYS A 38 3.23 0.00 26.40
CA LYS A 38 3.74 0.29 27.75
C LYS A 38 5.26 0.47 27.74
N THR A 39 5.99 -0.44 27.08
CA THR A 39 7.45 -0.34 26.94
C THR A 39 7.87 0.88 26.11
N LEU A 40 7.19 1.21 25.01
CA LEU A 40 7.52 2.40 24.21
C LEU A 40 7.32 3.73 24.96
N LEU A 41 6.26 3.82 25.77
CA LEU A 41 6.00 5.00 26.62
C LEU A 41 7.03 5.17 27.74
N GLU A 42 7.77 4.12 28.09
CA GLU A 42 8.86 4.16 29.08
C GLU A 42 10.21 4.59 28.47
N PHE A 43 10.35 4.61 27.13
CA PHE A 43 11.64 4.82 26.45
C PHE A 43 11.74 6.05 25.54
N ASP A 44 10.65 6.66 25.07
CA ASP A 44 10.71 7.78 24.10
C ASP A 44 9.73 8.91 24.43
N ASP A 45 10.28 10.10 24.69
CA ASP A 45 9.52 11.34 24.99
C ASP A 45 9.31 12.22 23.73
N LYS A 46 9.84 11.84 22.55
CA LYS A 46 9.86 12.71 21.35
C LYS A 46 9.73 12.02 19.99
N SER A 47 8.82 11.07 19.82
CA SER A 47 8.38 10.70 18.46
C SER A 47 6.85 10.74 18.35
N GLU A 48 6.36 11.71 17.58
CA GLU A 48 4.94 11.80 17.22
C GLU A 48 4.52 10.48 16.56
N PRO A 49 3.56 9.74 17.12
CA PRO A 49 3.14 8.48 16.56
C PRO A 49 2.45 8.77 15.23
N LEU A 50 3.14 8.45 14.12
CA LEU A 50 2.56 8.47 12.78
C LEU A 50 1.21 7.74 12.85
N LYS A 51 0.11 8.48 12.70
CA LYS A 51 -1.27 7.94 12.76
C LYS A 51 -1.34 6.72 11.86
N SER A 52 -1.38 5.53 12.47
CA SER A 52 -1.41 4.29 11.72
C SER A 52 -2.69 4.27 10.91
N ARG A 53 -2.60 4.40 9.58
CA ARG A 53 -3.75 4.19 8.72
C ARG A 53 -4.31 2.80 9.01
N ALA A 54 -5.63 2.70 9.17
CA ALA A 54 -6.30 1.42 9.30
C ALA A 54 -5.99 0.54 8.06
N GLY A 55 -5.80 -0.76 8.29
CA GLY A 55 -5.52 -1.75 7.24
C GLY A 55 -4.05 -2.17 7.14
N ARG A 56 -3.73 -2.93 6.08
CA ARG A 56 -2.37 -3.42 5.84
C ARG A 56 -1.47 -2.25 5.42
N ARG A 57 -0.30 -2.14 6.05
CA ARG A 57 0.72 -1.15 5.68
C ARG A 57 1.14 -1.33 4.22
N ILE A 58 1.49 -0.22 3.58
CA ILE A 58 2.00 -0.23 2.21
C ILE A 58 3.37 -0.90 2.23
N LEU A 59 3.54 -1.93 1.39
CA LEU A 59 4.79 -2.66 1.26
C LEU A 59 5.77 -1.83 0.42
N GLY A 60 6.87 -1.38 1.02
CA GLY A 60 7.90 -0.53 0.40
C GLY A 60 8.94 -1.27 -0.45
N TYR A 61 8.62 -2.47 -0.93
CA TYR A 61 9.48 -3.26 -1.80
C TYR A 61 8.67 -4.24 -2.64
N SER A 62 9.25 -4.72 -3.73
CA SER A 62 8.72 -5.77 -4.60
C SER A 62 9.75 -6.88 -4.78
N TYR A 63 9.32 -8.02 -5.33
CA TYR A 63 10.22 -9.11 -5.66
C TYR A 63 10.38 -9.24 -7.16
N THR A 64 11.54 -9.69 -7.62
CA THR A 64 11.72 -10.19 -8.98
C THR A 64 11.19 -11.62 -9.09
N TYR A 65 11.06 -12.13 -10.32
CA TYR A 65 10.77 -13.55 -10.56
C TYR A 65 11.84 -14.48 -9.99
N THR A 66 13.08 -13.99 -9.83
CA THR A 66 14.19 -14.71 -9.18
C THR A 66 14.15 -14.66 -7.65
N GLY A 67 13.17 -13.98 -7.06
CA GLY A 67 13.02 -13.85 -5.60
C GLY A 67 13.91 -12.79 -4.95
N ARG A 68 14.61 -11.96 -5.73
CA ARG A 68 15.39 -10.83 -5.19
C ARG A 68 14.45 -9.70 -4.79
N LYS A 69 14.77 -9.07 -3.67
CA LYS A 69 14.00 -7.94 -3.12
C LYS A 69 14.53 -6.63 -3.71
N ILE A 70 13.61 -5.81 -4.24
CA ILE A 70 13.88 -4.50 -4.83
C ILE A 70 13.07 -3.44 -4.08
N SER A 71 13.72 -2.36 -3.64
CA SER A 71 13.05 -1.28 -2.90
C SER A 71 12.18 -0.42 -3.80
N ASP A 72 11.22 0.30 -3.21
CA ASP A 72 10.37 1.22 -3.97
C ASP A 72 11.16 2.38 -4.58
N GLU A 73 12.25 2.82 -3.94
CA GLU A 73 13.16 3.84 -4.47
C GLU A 73 13.82 3.39 -5.78
N GLN A 74 14.32 2.16 -5.82
CA GLN A 74 14.94 1.62 -7.04
C GLN A 74 13.91 1.44 -8.16
N ILE A 75 12.68 1.06 -7.83
CA ILE A 75 11.60 0.99 -8.83
C ILE A 75 11.25 2.39 -9.35
N LYS A 76 11.30 3.43 -8.50
CA LYS A 76 11.10 4.82 -8.93
C LYS A 76 12.19 5.27 -9.91
N GLU A 77 13.44 4.89 -9.67
CA GLU A 77 14.55 5.18 -10.59
C GLU A 77 14.29 4.55 -11.97
N PHE A 78 13.92 3.26 -12.01
CA PHE A 78 13.56 2.60 -13.27
C PHE A 78 12.39 3.27 -13.99
N ILE A 79 11.36 3.75 -13.26
CA ILE A 79 10.25 4.51 -13.88
C ILE A 79 10.79 5.77 -14.56
N MET A 80 11.68 6.51 -13.89
CA MET A 80 12.22 7.77 -14.41
C MET A 80 13.15 7.54 -15.61
N GLU A 81 13.95 6.48 -15.57
CA GLU A 81 14.81 6.05 -16.68
C GLU A 81 13.97 5.70 -17.92
N GLU A 82 12.94 4.86 -17.74
CA GLU A 82 12.04 4.44 -18.83
C GLU A 82 11.29 5.63 -19.46
N ILE A 83 10.81 6.57 -18.64
CA ILE A 83 10.13 7.78 -19.12
C ILE A 83 11.09 8.70 -19.90
N SER A 84 12.37 8.74 -19.51
CA SER A 84 13.38 9.59 -20.16
C SER A 84 13.86 9.00 -21.51
N GLY A 85 13.71 7.68 -21.69
CA GLY A 85 13.99 6.99 -22.93
C GLY A 85 12.76 6.88 -23.84
N ASP A 86 12.51 5.67 -24.35
CA ASP A 86 11.43 5.39 -25.30
C ASP A 86 10.04 5.27 -24.65
N GLY A 87 9.99 5.22 -23.31
CA GLY A 87 8.77 5.09 -22.52
C GLY A 87 8.02 6.40 -22.27
N TYR A 88 8.44 7.53 -22.85
CA TYR A 88 7.74 8.81 -22.70
C TYR A 88 6.21 8.76 -22.96
N PRO A 89 5.67 8.08 -23.99
CA PRO A 89 4.23 7.96 -24.20
C PRO A 89 3.55 6.89 -23.33
N TYR A 90 4.28 6.21 -22.44
CA TYR A 90 3.74 5.09 -21.68
C TYR A 90 2.92 5.56 -20.49
N GLY A 91 1.69 5.04 -20.39
CA GLY A 91 0.95 5.06 -19.14
C GLY A 91 1.51 4.01 -18.17
N TYR A 92 1.17 4.14 -16.88
CA TYR A 92 1.61 3.21 -15.83
C TYR A 92 1.35 1.72 -16.16
N LYS A 93 0.33 1.39 -16.96
CA LYS A 93 0.07 0.01 -17.40
C LYS A 93 1.15 -0.51 -18.36
N LYS A 94 1.61 0.32 -19.29
CA LYS A 94 2.69 -0.03 -20.21
C LYS A 94 4.04 -0.05 -19.50
N LEU A 95 4.28 0.92 -18.60
CA LEU A 95 5.44 0.89 -17.70
C LEU A 95 5.48 -0.39 -16.86
N THR A 96 4.32 -0.90 -16.42
CA THR A 96 4.26 -2.19 -15.71
C THR A 96 4.71 -3.36 -16.59
N ALA A 97 4.32 -3.37 -17.87
CA ALA A 97 4.70 -4.43 -18.80
C ALA A 97 6.21 -4.40 -19.07
N SER A 98 6.77 -3.23 -19.42
CA SER A 98 8.22 -3.07 -19.58
C SER A 98 8.98 -3.47 -18.31
N MET A 99 8.51 -3.07 -17.12
CA MET A 99 9.13 -3.50 -15.86
C MET A 99 9.13 -5.01 -15.62
N GLN A 100 8.07 -5.69 -16.07
CA GLN A 100 7.98 -7.14 -15.97
C GLN A 100 8.90 -7.82 -16.99
N GLU A 101 9.03 -7.27 -18.18
CA GLU A 101 9.80 -7.84 -19.29
C GLU A 101 11.31 -7.57 -19.14
N ASP A 102 11.70 -6.31 -18.95
CA ASP A 102 13.09 -5.86 -18.97
C ASP A 102 13.80 -6.13 -17.62
N TYR A 103 13.10 -5.85 -16.51
CA TYR A 103 13.67 -5.95 -15.16
C TYR A 103 13.22 -7.22 -14.41
N GLY A 104 12.32 -8.02 -14.98
CA GLY A 104 11.82 -9.24 -14.35
C GLY A 104 11.09 -9.00 -13.03
N LEU A 105 10.46 -7.83 -12.86
CA LEU A 105 9.78 -7.44 -11.63
C LEU A 105 8.39 -8.11 -11.52
N ASN A 106 8.14 -8.82 -10.43
CA ASN A 106 6.79 -9.30 -10.10
C ASN A 106 6.00 -8.17 -9.42
N ILE A 107 5.58 -7.20 -10.23
CA ILE A 107 4.85 -6.00 -9.79
C ILE A 107 3.49 -5.90 -10.48
N ASN A 108 2.52 -5.33 -9.76
CA ASN A 108 1.18 -5.04 -10.29
C ASN A 108 1.07 -3.55 -10.68
N HIS A 109 0.31 -3.25 -11.74
CA HIS A 109 0.05 -1.89 -12.22
C HIS A 109 -0.49 -0.94 -11.16
N LYS A 110 -1.17 -1.44 -10.11
CA LYS A 110 -1.62 -0.61 -8.97
C LYS A 110 -0.45 -0.05 -8.16
N LYS A 111 0.62 -0.83 -8.01
CA LYS A 111 1.82 -0.41 -7.30
C LYS A 111 2.59 0.61 -8.13
N VAL A 112 2.78 0.35 -9.42
CA VAL A 112 3.40 1.30 -10.37
C VAL A 112 2.63 2.62 -10.39
N TYR A 113 1.29 2.59 -10.48
CA TYR A 113 0.46 3.80 -10.40
C TYR A 113 0.75 4.62 -9.14
N ARG A 114 0.85 3.97 -7.98
CA ARG A 114 1.13 4.65 -6.71
C ARG A 114 2.51 5.31 -6.74
N LEU A 115 3.53 4.62 -7.26
CA LEU A 115 4.88 5.16 -7.40
C LEU A 115 4.93 6.34 -8.39
N CYS A 116 4.27 6.22 -9.54
CA CYS A 116 4.12 7.33 -10.49
C CYS A 116 3.41 8.54 -9.86
N LYS A 117 2.40 8.30 -9.01
CA LYS A 117 1.70 9.37 -8.27
C LYS A 117 2.62 10.05 -7.25
N GLU A 118 3.49 9.29 -6.58
CA GLU A 118 4.47 9.85 -5.64
C GLU A 118 5.55 10.67 -6.35
N LEU A 119 5.91 10.29 -7.58
CA LEU A 119 6.86 11.01 -8.44
C LEU A 119 6.23 12.17 -9.23
N ASP A 120 4.91 12.34 -9.16
CA ASP A 120 4.13 13.32 -9.94
C ASP A 120 4.31 13.23 -11.48
N VAL A 121 4.54 12.01 -11.99
CA VAL A 121 4.72 11.73 -13.43
C VAL A 121 3.42 11.27 -14.12
N LEU A 122 2.29 11.33 -13.42
CA LEU A 122 1.00 10.92 -13.98
C LEU A 122 0.48 11.97 -14.97
N LEU A 123 0.07 11.50 -16.15
CA LEU A 123 -0.62 12.34 -17.11
C LEU A 123 -1.93 12.89 -16.53
N PRO A 124 -2.33 14.11 -16.91
CA PRO A 124 -3.58 14.70 -16.46
C PRO A 124 -4.77 13.82 -16.88
N GLN A 125 -5.78 13.79 -16.03
CA GLN A 125 -7.01 13.07 -16.34
C GLN A 125 -7.62 13.63 -17.62
N ARG A 126 -7.91 12.75 -18.59
CA ARG A 126 -8.58 13.11 -19.83
C ARG A 126 -9.84 13.92 -19.54
N LYS A 127 -9.96 15.10 -20.15
CA LYS A 127 -11.19 15.89 -20.13
C LYS A 127 -12.26 15.16 -20.96
N VAL A 128 -13.34 14.76 -20.30
CA VAL A 128 -14.48 14.10 -20.96
C VAL A 128 -15.44 15.19 -21.42
N ASN A 129 -15.45 15.47 -22.72
CA ASN A 129 -16.40 16.40 -23.31
C ASN A 129 -17.73 15.66 -23.54
N PRO A 130 -18.84 16.09 -22.92
CA PRO A 130 -20.14 15.45 -23.16
C PRO A 130 -20.58 15.71 -24.60
N LYS A 131 -21.04 14.66 -25.31
CA LYS A 131 -21.51 14.76 -26.70
C LYS A 131 -22.73 15.68 -26.86
N HIS A 132 -23.56 15.77 -25.83
CA HIS A 132 -24.79 16.57 -25.82
C HIS A 132 -24.82 17.43 -24.55
N PRO A 133 -25.32 18.68 -24.60
CA PRO A 133 -25.48 19.50 -23.41
C PRO A 133 -26.44 18.81 -22.45
N ARG A 134 -26.04 18.72 -21.17
CA ARG A 134 -26.95 18.23 -20.12
C ARG A 134 -28.04 19.29 -19.93
N LYS A 135 -29.27 18.99 -20.36
CA LYS A 135 -30.44 19.79 -20.02
C LYS A 135 -30.80 19.48 -18.56
N LEU A 136 -30.38 20.34 -17.64
CA LEU A 136 -30.87 20.31 -16.26
C LEU A 136 -32.34 20.77 -16.26
N ALA A 137 -33.17 20.16 -15.42
CA ALA A 137 -34.53 20.65 -15.21
C ALA A 137 -34.46 22.07 -14.65
N LYS A 138 -35.24 23.00 -15.20
CA LYS A 138 -35.36 24.34 -14.63
C LYS A 138 -36.00 24.23 -13.25
N ARG A 139 -35.40 24.84 -12.23
CA ARG A 139 -36.08 25.09 -10.96
C ARG A 139 -37.13 26.17 -11.22
N ILE A 140 -38.39 25.79 -11.23
CA ILE A 140 -39.53 26.71 -11.34
C ILE A 140 -40.17 26.78 -9.97
N GLU A 141 -40.39 27.99 -9.45
CA GLU A 141 -41.12 28.18 -8.20
C GLU A 141 -42.62 28.10 -8.50
N VAL A 142 -43.28 27.09 -7.93
CA VAL A 142 -44.73 26.89 -8.11
C VAL A 142 -45.44 27.84 -7.17
N THR A 143 -46.01 28.91 -7.71
CA THR A 143 -46.94 29.80 -7.00
C THR A 143 -48.35 29.28 -7.20
N GLY A 144 -49.00 28.87 -6.12
CA GLY A 144 -50.41 28.45 -6.12
C GLY A 144 -51.32 29.69 -6.14
N SER A 145 -52.22 29.75 -7.12
CA SER A 145 -53.38 30.66 -7.10
C SER A 145 -54.61 29.90 -6.65
#